data_AF-A0AAJ1JWW0-F1
#
_entry.id   AF-A0AAJ1JWW0-F1
#
_cell.length_a   1.000
_cell.length_b   1.000
_cell.length_c   1.000
_cell.angle_alpha   90.00
_cell.angle_beta   90.00
_cell.angle_gamma   90.00
#
_symmetry.space_group_name_H-M   'P 1'
#
loop_
_entity.id
_entity.type
_entity.pdbx_description
1 polymer ?
#
loop_
_entity_poly.entity_id
_entity_poly.type
_entity_poly.pdbx_seq_one_letter_code
_entity_poly.pdbx_strand_id
1 'polypeptide(L)'
;MRKKIKNILLSLTIYEREKKQFKQYKKIRDEFFSLSAEEQEFRFVLTKTKYDSKKNIAFSLILGFLVSIGFGVWNTASKIFITAMKLNMQNEISGKEYKIYMLYAAILIIIIMITLIFIVISVINNLYKLNRELIIYTEVRNRLKRGIEYESRWNDNGKSSGGIEEE
;
A
#
# COMPACT_ATOMS: atom_id res chain seq x y z
N MET A 1 30.17 15.61 -15.28
CA MET A 1 29.42 14.37 -14.93
C MET A 1 29.49 13.99 -13.45
N ARG A 2 30.64 14.08 -12.76
CA ARG A 2 30.79 13.74 -11.31
C ARG A 2 29.77 14.41 -10.36
N LYS A 3 29.41 15.69 -10.58
CA LYS A 3 28.38 16.39 -9.78
C LYS A 3 26.96 15.80 -9.92
N LYS A 4 26.57 15.31 -11.10
CA LYS A 4 25.25 14.68 -11.32
C LYS A 4 25.14 13.34 -10.60
N ILE A 5 26.20 12.53 -10.62
CA ILE A 5 26.27 11.24 -9.92
C ILE A 5 26.25 11.44 -8.41
N LYS A 6 26.97 12.46 -7.90
CA LYS A 6 26.98 12.79 -6.47
C LYS A 6 25.60 13.21 -5.94
N ASN A 7 24.83 13.97 -6.73
CA ASN A 7 23.45 14.35 -6.36
C ASN A 7 22.49 13.15 -6.37
N ILE A 8 22.69 12.18 -7.26
CA ILE A 8 21.91 10.93 -7.28
C ILE A 8 22.25 10.07 -6.05
N LEU A 9 23.54 9.96 -5.69
CA LEU A 9 24.03 9.25 -4.50
C LEU A 9 23.58 9.92 -3.19
N LEU A 10 23.58 11.24 -3.13
CA LEU A 10 23.07 11.99 -1.99
C LEU A 10 21.57 11.73 -1.77
N SER A 11 20.79 11.66 -2.87
CA SER A 11 19.35 11.33 -2.82
C SER A 11 19.03 9.88 -2.37
N LEU A 12 20.05 9.03 -2.29
CA LEU A 12 19.96 7.66 -1.78
C LEU A 12 20.23 7.57 -0.27
N THR A 13 20.80 8.61 0.35
CA THR A 13 21.00 8.64 1.80
C THR A 13 19.64 8.64 2.48
N ILE A 14 19.47 7.78 3.48
CA ILE A 14 18.22 7.64 4.26
C ILE A 14 17.72 9.02 4.73
N TYR A 15 18.63 9.89 5.15
CA TYR A 15 18.37 11.27 5.54
C TYR A 15 17.69 12.12 4.44
N GLU A 16 18.13 12.02 3.18
CA GLU A 16 17.50 12.80 2.09
C GLU A 16 16.12 12.26 1.73
N ARG A 17 15.94 10.94 1.80
CA ARG A 17 14.63 10.29 1.62
C ARG A 17 13.65 10.73 2.71
N GLU A 18 14.06 10.71 3.97
CA GLU A 18 13.28 11.18 5.11
C GLU A 18 12.96 12.67 5.01
N LYS A 19 13.95 13.51 4.66
CA LYS A 19 13.73 14.94 4.46
C LYS A 19 12.71 15.22 3.37
N LYS A 20 12.73 14.47 2.26
CA LYS A 20 11.74 14.58 1.18
C LYS A 20 10.36 14.15 1.66
N GLN A 21 10.27 13.05 2.41
CA GLN A 21 9.01 12.61 3.01
C GLN A 21 8.46 13.64 4.00
N PHE A 22 9.30 14.20 4.86
CA PHE A 22 8.91 15.24 5.81
C PHE A 22 8.44 16.51 5.11
N LYS A 23 9.10 16.92 4.01
CA LYS A 23 8.67 18.08 3.21
C LYS A 23 7.30 17.86 2.60
N GLN A 24 7.01 16.65 2.11
CA GLN A 24 5.67 16.28 1.64
C GLN A 24 4.64 16.26 2.77
N TYR A 25 4.99 15.71 3.93
CA TYR A 25 4.14 15.72 5.11
C TYR A 25 3.74 17.14 5.48
N LYS A 26 4.73 18.03 5.60
CA LYS A 26 4.50 19.44 5.94
C LYS A 26 3.56 20.11 4.93
N LYS A 27 3.77 19.88 3.63
CA LYS A 27 2.89 20.42 2.59
C LYS A 27 1.44 19.95 2.75
N ILE A 28 1.23 18.64 2.88
CA ILE A 28 -0.12 18.05 3.02
C ILE A 28 -0.80 18.57 4.28
N ARG A 29 -0.06 18.65 5.39
CA ARG A 29 -0.54 19.15 6.66
C ARG A 29 -0.94 20.63 6.56
N ASP A 30 -0.08 21.47 6.01
CA ASP A 30 -0.31 22.91 5.93
C ASP A 30 -1.49 23.23 4.98
N GLU A 31 -1.60 22.51 3.86
CA GLU A 31 -2.77 22.58 2.97
C GLU A 31 -4.06 22.14 3.69
N PHE A 32 -3.97 21.08 4.51
CA PHE A 32 -5.13 20.61 5.28
C PHE A 32 -5.60 21.62 6.33
N PHE A 33 -4.68 22.25 7.06
CA PHE A 33 -5.01 23.29 8.05
C PHE A 33 -5.57 24.56 7.42
N SER A 34 -5.25 24.84 6.16
CA SER A 34 -5.76 26.03 5.47
C SER A 34 -7.24 25.94 5.07
N LEU A 35 -7.83 24.75 5.15
CA LEU A 35 -9.23 24.50 4.80
C LEU A 35 -10.16 24.78 5.98
N SER A 36 -11.44 25.06 5.69
CA SER A 36 -12.47 25.18 6.73
C SER A 36 -12.72 23.84 7.44
N ALA A 37 -13.36 23.87 8.61
CA ALA A 37 -13.65 22.64 9.37
C ALA A 37 -14.50 21.63 8.57
N GLU A 38 -15.49 22.11 7.83
CA GLU A 38 -16.34 21.28 6.97
C GLU A 38 -15.56 20.68 5.79
N GLU A 39 -14.70 21.48 5.16
CA GLU A 39 -13.85 21.02 4.06
C GLU A 39 -12.81 19.98 4.52
N GLN A 40 -12.25 20.16 5.73
CA GLN A 40 -11.36 19.19 6.35
C GLN A 40 -12.07 17.85 6.57
N GLU A 41 -13.30 17.87 7.08
CA GLU A 41 -14.11 16.67 7.28
C GLU A 41 -14.44 15.99 5.95
N PHE A 42 -14.88 16.74 4.94
CA PHE A 42 -15.14 16.21 3.61
C PHE A 42 -13.91 15.55 3.00
N ARG A 43 -12.73 16.20 3.06
CA ARG A 43 -11.48 15.62 2.55
C ARG A 43 -11.08 14.36 3.30
N PHE A 44 -11.27 14.32 4.61
CA PHE A 44 -11.01 13.13 5.41
C PHE A 44 -11.90 11.95 4.98
N VAL A 45 -13.22 12.17 4.90
CA VAL A 45 -14.19 11.15 4.49
C VAL A 45 -13.88 10.65 3.07
N LEU A 46 -13.67 11.57 2.13
CA LEU A 46 -13.36 11.23 0.74
C LEU A 46 -12.08 10.38 0.63
N THR A 47 -11.03 10.76 1.36
CA THR A 47 -9.75 10.03 1.34
C THR A 47 -9.90 8.64 1.98
N LYS A 48 -10.65 8.55 3.08
CA LYS A 48 -10.96 7.27 3.75
C LYS A 48 -11.73 6.33 2.81
N THR A 49 -12.80 6.81 2.20
CA THR A 49 -13.60 6.01 1.27
C THR A 49 -12.78 5.54 0.06
N LYS A 50 -11.91 6.40 -0.48
CA LYS A 50 -10.98 6.01 -1.56
C LYS A 50 -10.01 4.93 -1.11
N TYR A 51 -9.46 5.03 0.10
CA TYR A 51 -8.56 4.02 0.67
C TYR A 51 -9.28 2.68 0.86
N ASP A 52 -10.46 2.68 1.48
CA ASP A 52 -11.23 1.45 1.75
C ASP A 52 -11.67 0.77 0.45
N SER A 53 -12.14 1.54 -0.54
CA SER A 53 -12.49 1.03 -1.86
C SER A 53 -11.28 0.37 -2.54
N LYS A 54 -10.12 1.06 -2.58
CA LYS A 54 -8.91 0.50 -3.19
C LYS A 54 -8.37 -0.70 -2.43
N LYS A 55 -8.49 -0.73 -1.10
CA LYS A 55 -8.11 -1.87 -0.26
C LYS A 55 -8.97 -3.08 -0.59
N ASN A 56 -10.28 -2.90 -0.74
CA ASN A 56 -11.19 -3.97 -1.08
C ASN A 56 -10.94 -4.49 -2.51
N ILE A 57 -10.71 -3.59 -3.47
CA ILE A 57 -10.34 -3.97 -4.84
C ILE A 57 -9.03 -4.76 -4.83
N ALA A 58 -8.00 -4.26 -4.14
CA ALA A 58 -6.72 -4.94 -3.97
C ALA A 58 -6.88 -6.34 -3.38
N PHE A 59 -7.64 -6.46 -2.30
CA PHE A 59 -7.92 -7.72 -1.65
C PHE A 59 -8.66 -8.68 -2.59
N SER A 60 -9.70 -8.22 -3.28
CA SER A 60 -10.45 -9.04 -4.24
C SER A 60 -9.60 -9.51 -5.41
N LEU A 61 -8.68 -8.68 -5.92
CA LEU A 61 -7.73 -9.06 -6.95
C LEU A 61 -6.79 -10.15 -6.44
N ILE A 62 -6.17 -9.96 -5.27
CA ILE A 62 -5.27 -10.95 -4.66
C ILE A 62 -6.02 -12.28 -4.44
N LEU A 63 -7.23 -12.22 -3.92
CA LEU A 63 -8.05 -13.41 -3.67
C LEU A 63 -8.42 -14.13 -4.97
N GLY A 64 -8.87 -13.39 -5.99
CA GLY A 64 -9.21 -13.94 -7.30
C GLY A 64 -8.00 -14.57 -7.98
N PHE A 65 -6.82 -13.97 -7.87
CA PHE A 65 -5.58 -14.55 -8.37
C PHE A 65 -5.16 -15.80 -7.60
N LEU A 66 -5.27 -15.82 -6.26
CA LEU A 66 -5.01 -17.02 -5.45
C LEU A 66 -5.89 -18.20 -5.89
N VAL A 67 -7.18 -17.94 -6.08
CA VAL A 67 -8.14 -18.95 -6.57
C VAL A 67 -7.78 -19.39 -7.98
N SER A 68 -7.45 -18.45 -8.88
CA SER A 68 -7.07 -18.75 -10.27
C SER A 68 -5.79 -19.58 -10.37
N ILE A 69 -4.76 -19.28 -9.57
CA ILE A 69 -3.54 -20.10 -9.49
C ILE A 69 -3.86 -21.48 -8.90
N GLY A 70 -4.62 -21.50 -7.80
CA GLY A 70 -5.00 -22.73 -7.11
C GLY A 70 -5.76 -23.71 -7.99
N PHE A 71 -6.69 -23.25 -8.82
CA PHE A 71 -7.48 -24.12 -9.69
C PHE A 71 -6.91 -24.24 -11.11
N GLY A 72 -6.62 -23.13 -11.78
CA GLY A 72 -6.23 -23.11 -13.19
C GLY A 72 -4.79 -23.56 -13.43
N VAL A 73 -3.85 -22.98 -12.68
CA VAL A 73 -2.42 -23.30 -12.84
C VAL A 73 -2.13 -24.71 -12.34
N TRP A 74 -2.68 -25.10 -11.18
CA TRP A 74 -2.52 -26.45 -10.65
C TRP A 74 -3.04 -27.53 -11.62
N ASN A 75 -4.23 -27.35 -12.17
CA ASN A 75 -4.85 -28.33 -13.06
C ASN A 75 -4.13 -28.41 -14.43
N THR A 76 -3.57 -27.30 -14.90
CA THR A 76 -2.78 -27.29 -16.14
C THR A 76 -1.41 -27.93 -15.92
N ALA A 77 -0.74 -27.59 -14.81
CA ALA A 77 0.55 -28.17 -14.46
C ALA A 77 0.45 -29.68 -14.21
N SER A 78 -0.60 -30.15 -13.53
CA SER A 78 -0.82 -31.58 -13.31
C SER A 78 -1.05 -32.34 -14.62
N LYS A 79 -1.83 -31.79 -15.54
CA LYS A 79 -2.04 -32.38 -16.88
C LYS A 79 -0.75 -32.46 -17.69
N ILE A 80 0.06 -31.40 -17.68
CA ILE A 80 1.36 -31.38 -18.36
C ILE A 80 2.27 -32.44 -17.74
N PHE A 81 2.34 -32.52 -16.41
CA PHE A 81 3.17 -33.50 -15.71
C PHE A 81 2.75 -34.95 -16.02
N ILE A 82 1.45 -35.24 -15.96
CA ILE A 82 0.91 -36.57 -16.27
C ILE A 82 1.19 -36.93 -17.74
N THR A 83 0.98 -36.00 -18.67
CA THR A 83 1.22 -36.22 -20.10
C THR A 83 2.70 -36.48 -20.38
N ALA A 84 3.58 -35.67 -19.78
CA ALA A 84 5.02 -35.83 -19.93
C ALA A 84 5.53 -37.16 -19.32
N MET A 85 4.96 -37.61 -18.19
CA MET A 85 5.24 -38.94 -17.63
C MET A 85 4.81 -40.07 -18.57
N LYS A 86 3.60 -40.00 -19.13
CA LYS A 86 3.07 -41.02 -20.04
C LYS A 86 3.94 -41.16 -21.29
N LEU A 87 4.30 -40.05 -21.91
CA LEU A 87 5.13 -40.03 -23.11
C LEU A 87 6.55 -40.55 -22.86
N ASN A 88 7.10 -40.31 -21.66
CA ASN A 88 8.38 -40.88 -21.25
C ASN A 88 8.30 -42.39 -20.99
N MET A 89 7.23 -42.87 -20.35
CA MET A 89 7.00 -44.31 -20.12
C MET A 89 6.76 -45.10 -21.42
N GLN A 90 6.20 -44.47 -22.45
CA GLN A 90 5.95 -45.10 -23.75
C GLN A 90 7.15 -45.06 -24.71
N ASN A 91 8.30 -44.50 -24.29
CA ASN A 91 9.50 -44.29 -25.12
C ASN A 91 9.24 -43.51 -26.43
N GLU A 92 8.11 -42.79 -26.53
CA GLU A 92 7.73 -42.03 -27.74
C GLU A 92 8.57 -40.76 -27.92
N ILE A 93 9.25 -40.31 -26.87
CA ILE A 93 10.01 -39.06 -26.85
C ILE A 93 11.43 -39.35 -26.35
N SER A 94 12.43 -38.80 -27.04
CA SER A 94 13.82 -38.88 -26.59
C SER A 94 13.99 -38.16 -25.25
N GLY A 95 14.81 -38.70 -24.34
CA GLY A 95 15.09 -38.06 -23.04
C GLY A 95 15.64 -36.62 -23.14
N LYS A 96 16.11 -36.20 -24.33
CA LYS A 96 16.50 -34.80 -24.61
C LYS A 96 15.29 -33.89 -24.87
N GLU A 97 14.30 -34.35 -25.63
CA GLU A 97 13.10 -33.59 -25.96
C GLU A 97 12.22 -33.37 -24.72
N TYR A 98 12.09 -34.39 -23.86
CA TYR A 98 11.42 -34.27 -22.56
C TYR A 98 12.02 -33.14 -21.69
N LYS A 99 13.36 -33.04 -21.64
CA LYS A 99 14.05 -31.99 -20.88
C LYS A 99 13.75 -30.59 -21.44
N ILE A 100 13.61 -30.45 -22.76
CA ILE A 100 13.27 -29.18 -23.40
C ILE A 100 11.84 -28.76 -23.03
N TYR A 101 10.86 -29.68 -23.09
CA TYR A 101 9.49 -29.38 -22.68
C TYR A 101 9.39 -28.97 -21.20
N MET A 102 10.11 -29.65 -20.31
CA MET A 102 10.19 -29.30 -18.89
C MET A 102 10.82 -27.92 -18.67
N LEU A 103 11.85 -27.56 -19.45
CA LEU A 103 12.47 -26.23 -19.39
C LEU A 103 11.48 -25.13 -19.79
N TYR A 104 10.73 -25.32 -20.88
CA TYR A 104 9.69 -24.35 -21.30
C TYR A 104 8.59 -24.19 -20.25
N ALA A 105 8.14 -25.28 -19.64
CA ALA A 105 7.16 -25.23 -18.55
C ALA A 105 7.69 -24.45 -17.34
N ALA A 106 8.95 -24.67 -16.96
CA ALA A 106 9.60 -23.96 -15.86
C ALA A 106 9.69 -22.45 -16.13
N ILE A 107 10.09 -22.05 -17.34
CA ILE A 107 10.18 -20.64 -17.75
C ILE A 107 8.80 -19.96 -17.70
N LEU A 108 7.75 -20.64 -18.18
CA LEU A 108 6.38 -20.13 -18.11
C LEU A 108 5.93 -19.86 -16.67
N ILE A 109 6.21 -20.77 -15.75
CA ILE A 109 5.88 -20.61 -14.33
C ILE A 109 6.63 -19.41 -13.73
N ILE A 110 7.92 -19.25 -14.05
CA ILE A 110 8.73 -18.13 -13.57
C ILE A 110 8.15 -16.79 -14.06
N ILE A 111 7.77 -16.69 -15.34
CA ILE A 111 7.16 -15.48 -15.89
C ILE A 111 5.87 -15.12 -15.14
N ILE A 112 4.99 -16.10 -14.93
CA ILE A 112 3.74 -15.91 -14.18
C ILE A 112 4.03 -15.40 -12.76
N MET A 113 5.01 -15.99 -12.08
CA MET A 113 5.43 -15.58 -10.73
C MET A 113 5.96 -14.15 -10.68
N ILE A 114 6.78 -13.74 -11.65
CA ILE A 114 7.31 -12.37 -11.72
C ILE A 114 6.18 -11.37 -11.95
N THR A 115 5.25 -11.65 -12.86
CA THR A 115 4.09 -10.79 -13.12
C THR A 115 3.23 -10.63 -11.87
N LEU A 116 3.03 -11.70 -11.10
CA LEU A 116 2.31 -11.67 -9.83
C LEU A 116 2.98 -10.74 -8.81
N ILE A 117 4.29 -10.89 -8.62
CA ILE A 117 5.05 -10.03 -7.70
C ILE A 117 4.93 -8.56 -8.12
N PHE A 118 5.01 -8.27 -9.41
CA PHE A 118 4.88 -6.91 -9.92
C PHE A 118 3.50 -6.29 -9.64
N ILE A 119 2.42 -7.05 -9.85
CA ILE A 119 1.05 -6.61 -9.53
C ILE A 119 0.92 -6.32 -8.04
N VAL A 120 1.40 -7.22 -7.18
CA VAL A 120 1.34 -7.06 -5.71
C VAL A 120 2.09 -5.79 -5.28
N ILE A 121 3.31 -5.58 -5.77
CA ILE A 121 4.11 -4.39 -5.46
C ILE A 121 3.39 -3.12 -5.92
N SER A 122 2.81 -3.11 -7.12
CA SER A 122 2.08 -1.95 -7.65
C SER A 122 0.88 -1.59 -6.77
N VAL A 123 0.11 -2.59 -6.36
CA VAL A 123 -1.07 -2.45 -5.49
C VAL A 123 -0.68 -1.93 -4.11
N ILE A 124 0.35 -2.52 -3.48
CA ILE A 124 0.87 -2.09 -2.17
C ILE A 124 1.36 -0.65 -2.23
N ASN A 125 2.12 -0.28 -3.25
CA ASN A 125 2.65 1.07 -3.40
C ASN A 125 1.53 2.13 -3.54
N ASN A 126 0.44 1.79 -4.23
CA ASN A 126 -0.72 2.67 -4.35
C ASN A 126 -1.45 2.82 -3.01
N LEU A 127 -1.68 1.71 -2.31
CA LEU A 127 -2.29 1.68 -0.98
C LEU A 127 -1.46 2.44 0.06
N TYR A 128 -0.13 2.30 0.03
CA TYR A 128 0.78 2.97 0.94
C TYR A 128 0.67 4.50 0.85
N LYS A 129 0.55 5.04 -0.36
CA LYS A 129 0.38 6.50 -0.56
C LYS A 129 -0.93 7.01 0.07
N LEU A 130 -2.04 6.31 -0.19
CA LEU A 130 -3.34 6.68 0.38
C LEU A 130 -3.38 6.51 1.90
N ASN A 131 -2.82 5.42 2.42
CA ASN A 131 -2.75 5.20 3.87
C ASN A 131 -1.93 6.29 4.57
N ARG A 132 -0.82 6.71 3.95
CA ARG A 132 0.01 7.78 4.48
C ARG A 132 -0.75 9.10 4.55
N GLU A 133 -1.49 9.48 3.52
CA GLU A 133 -2.35 10.68 3.54
C GLU A 133 -3.42 10.59 4.62
N LEU A 134 -4.08 9.43 4.75
CA LEU A 134 -5.10 9.17 5.76
C LEU A 134 -4.56 9.32 7.19
N ILE A 135 -3.36 8.80 7.47
CA ILE A 135 -2.71 8.91 8.79
C ILE A 135 -2.47 10.39 9.13
N ILE A 136 -2.02 11.19 8.17
CA ILE A 136 -1.78 12.63 8.38
C ILE A 136 -3.08 13.34 8.74
N TYR A 137 -4.16 13.10 8.00
CA TYR A 137 -5.46 13.70 8.31
C TYR A 137 -6.00 13.26 9.67
N THR A 138 -5.77 12.00 10.04
CA THR A 138 -6.18 11.46 11.36
C THR A 138 -5.42 12.14 12.50
N GLU A 139 -4.10 12.27 12.36
CA GLU A 139 -3.22 12.93 13.34
C GLU A 139 -3.61 14.41 13.53
N VAL A 140 -3.87 15.12 12.43
CA VAL A 140 -4.29 16.53 12.47
C VAL A 140 -5.66 16.67 13.14
N ARG A 141 -6.64 15.84 12.77
CA ARG A 141 -7.97 15.83 13.39
C ARG A 141 -7.89 15.58 14.90
N ASN A 142 -7.06 14.63 15.34
CA ASN A 142 -6.89 14.31 16.75
C ASN A 142 -6.20 15.44 17.53
N ARG A 143 -5.36 16.25 16.89
CA ARG A 143 -4.77 17.46 17.52
C ARG A 143 -5.81 18.57 17.69
N LEU A 144 -6.64 18.81 16.70
CA LEU A 144 -7.74 19.79 16.78
C LEU A 144 -8.73 19.43 17.88
N LYS A 145 -9.17 18.15 17.94
CA LYS A 145 -10.07 17.67 18.99
C LYS A 145 -9.48 17.87 20.39
N ARG A 146 -8.20 17.54 20.58
CA ARG A 146 -7.51 17.77 21.86
C ARG A 146 -7.45 19.25 22.22
N GLY A 147 -7.14 20.14 21.25
CA GLY A 147 -7.11 21.58 21.48
C GLY A 147 -8.45 22.13 21.98
N ILE A 148 -9.55 21.74 21.31
CA ILE A 148 -10.91 22.13 21.70
C ILE A 148 -11.27 21.57 23.09
N GLU A 149 -10.87 20.33 23.41
CA GLU A 149 -11.11 19.72 24.72
C GLU A 149 -10.37 20.45 25.84
N TYR A 150 -9.13 20.89 25.60
CA TYR A 150 -8.38 21.70 26.56
C TYR A 150 -9.02 23.07 26.80
N GLU A 151 -9.49 23.72 25.74
CA GLU A 151 -10.13 25.04 25.81
C GLU A 151 -11.49 24.97 26.53
N SER A 152 -12.28 23.91 26.29
CA SER A 152 -13.52 23.63 27.03
C SER A 152 -13.26 23.41 28.52
N ARG A 153 -12.27 22.59 28.89
CA ARG A 153 -11.92 22.37 30.31
C ARG A 153 -11.42 23.63 31.01
N TRP A 154 -10.68 24.48 30.29
CA TRP A 154 -10.23 25.77 30.82
C TRP A 154 -11.39 26.72 31.10
N ASN A 155 -12.37 26.77 30.19
CA ASN A 155 -13.53 27.64 30.33
C ASN A 155 -14.49 27.17 31.45
N ASP A 156 -14.65 25.86 31.62
CA ASP A 156 -15.45 25.28 32.72
C ASP A 156 -14.78 25.49 34.09
N ASN A 157 -13.46 25.35 34.19
CA ASN A 157 -12.71 25.62 35.42
C ASN A 157 -12.62 27.12 35.75
N GLY A 158 -12.59 28.00 34.75
CA GLY A 158 -12.61 29.45 34.93
C GLY A 158 -13.95 29.97 35.46
N LYS A 159 -15.08 29.33 35.12
CA LYS A 159 -16.40 29.65 35.68
C LYS A 159 -16.60 29.14 37.11
N SER A 160 -15.94 28.06 37.49
CA SER A 160 -16.01 27.52 38.86
C SER A 160 -15.23 28.34 39.89
N SER A 161 -14.31 29.20 39.47
CA SER A 161 -13.45 29.97 40.38
C SER A 161 -13.90 31.42 40.61
N GLY A 162 -14.98 31.87 39.96
CA GLY A 162 -15.55 33.22 40.11
C GLY A 162 -16.72 33.33 41.09
N GLY A 163 -16.92 32.33 41.95
CA GLY A 163 -18.06 32.24 42.88
C GLY A 163 -17.69 32.30 44.36
N ILE A 164 -16.57 32.93 44.72
CA ILE A 164 -16.23 33.24 46.11
C ILE A 164 -15.79 34.71 46.16
N GLU A 165 -16.73 35.61 45.95
CA GLU A 165 -16.64 36.98 46.45
C GLU A 165 -17.86 37.24 47.33
N GLU A 166 -17.53 37.55 48.59
CA GLU A 166 -18.27 38.37 49.55
C GLU A 166 -19.63 37.86 50.05
N GLU A 167 -19.61 37.29 51.26
CA GLU A 167 -20.41 37.74 52.41
C GLU A 167 -19.71 37.38 53.73
#